data_AF-U5LVC4-F1
#
_entry.id   AF-U5LVC4-F1
#
_cell.length_a   1.000
_cell.length_b   1.000
_cell.length_c   1.000
_cell.angle_alpha   90.00
_cell.angle_beta   90.00
_cell.angle_gamma   90.00
#
_symmetry.space_group_name_H-M   'P 1'
#
loop_
_entity.id
_entity.type
_entity.pdbx_description
1 polymer ?
#
loop_
_entity_poly.entity_id
_entity_poly.type
_entity_poly.pdbx_seq_one_letter_code
_entity_poly.pdbx_strand_id
1 'polypeptide(L)'
;FQVCMDVAQFKPSELNVKVVDNCIVIEGKHDEREDQHGFIQRHFVRRYVLPKGYDADKVVSTLSSDGVLTVSVPKPVEEEKSNERIIQ
;
A
#
# COMPACT_ATOMS: atom_id res chain seq x y z
N PHE A 1 -3.59 -9.36 -1.78
CA PHE A 1 -4.26 -8.23 -1.11
C PHE A 1 -3.82 -6.97 -1.84
N GLN A 2 -4.74 -6.05 -2.15
CA GLN A 2 -4.41 -4.84 -2.89
C GLN A 2 -5.32 -3.69 -2.46
N VAL A 3 -4.73 -2.50 -2.34
CA VAL A 3 -5.42 -1.24 -2.09
C VAL A 3 -4.96 -0.19 -3.08
N CYS A 4 -5.90 0.64 -3.55
CA CYS A 4 -5.65 1.77 -4.44
C CYS A 4 -6.17 3.05 -3.79
N MET A 5 -5.40 4.13 -3.88
CA MET A 5 -5.73 5.42 -3.28
C MET A 5 -5.39 6.55 -4.24
N ASP A 6 -6.35 7.47 -4.45
CA ASP A 6 -6.06 8.77 -5.05
C ASP A 6 -5.24 9.61 -4.07
N VAL A 7 -4.06 10.01 -4.52
CA VAL A 7 -3.10 10.85 -3.80
C VAL A 7 -2.59 11.99 -4.68
N ALA A 8 -3.34 12.38 -5.73
CA ALA A 8 -2.93 13.39 -6.70
C ALA A 8 -2.63 14.78 -6.08
N GLN A 9 -3.13 15.03 -4.86
CA GLN A 9 -2.89 16.26 -4.09
C GLN A 9 -1.55 16.25 -3.32
N PHE A 10 -0.77 15.17 -3.40
CA PHE A 10 0.51 15.00 -2.73
C PHE A 10 1.64 14.75 -3.74
N LYS A 11 2.83 15.29 -3.46
CA LYS A 11 4.03 14.93 -4.20
C LYS A 11 4.48 13.51 -3.80
N PRO A 12 5.19 12.77 -4.67
CA PRO A 12 5.76 11.49 -4.29
C PRO A 12 6.65 11.54 -3.03
N SER A 13 7.40 12.64 -2.85
CA SER A 13 8.25 12.88 -1.68
C SER A 13 7.48 13.17 -0.38
N GLU A 14 6.18 13.43 -0.47
CA GLU A 14 5.28 13.69 0.67
C GLU A 14 4.55 12.42 1.13
N LEU A 15 4.75 11.31 0.42
CA LEU A 15 4.12 10.02 0.70
C LEU A 15 5.13 9.07 1.35
N ASN A 16 4.68 8.39 2.39
CA ASN A 16 5.42 7.32 3.05
C ASN A 16 4.55 6.07 3.12
N VAL A 17 5.11 4.94 2.67
CA VAL A 17 4.48 3.62 2.79
C VAL A 17 5.41 2.77 3.63
N LYS A 18 4.89 2.21 4.73
CA LYS A 18 5.64 1.36 5.64
C LYS A 18 4.79 0.20 6.14
N VAL A 19 5.46 -0.85 6.59
CA VAL A 19 4.81 -1.96 7.29
C VAL A 19 5.18 -1.88 8.77
N VAL A 20 4.17 -1.90 9.64
CA VAL A 20 4.34 -1.88 11.10
C VAL A 20 3.34 -2.87 11.68
N ASP A 21 3.81 -3.83 12.49
CA ASP A 21 2.96 -4.82 13.18
C ASP A 21 1.93 -5.50 12.26
N ASN A 22 2.39 -6.02 11.12
CA ASN A 22 1.56 -6.66 10.09
C ASN A 22 0.45 -5.75 9.51
N CYS A 23 0.62 -4.42 9.61
CA CYS A 23 -0.24 -3.43 8.99
C CYS A 23 0.54 -2.62 7.96
N ILE A 24 -0.05 -2.42 6.79
CA ILE A 24 0.41 -1.41 5.84
C ILE A 24 -0.07 -0.05 6.36
N VAL A 25 0.87 0.87 6.57
CA VAL A 25 0.61 2.26 6.96
C VAL A 25 1.02 3.15 5.80
N ILE A 26 0.07 3.96 5.32
CA ILE A 26 0.26 4.94 4.27
C ILE A 26 0.03 6.31 4.88
N GLU A 27 1.04 7.15 4.84
CA GLU A 27 1.01 8.52 5.34
C GLU A 27 1.31 9.49 4.20
N GLY A 28 0.49 10.52 4.06
CA GLY A 28 0.75 11.64 3.16
C GLY A 28 0.73 12.94 3.92
N LYS A 29 1.83 13.70 3.87
CA LYS A 29 1.98 14.97 4.60
C LYS A 29 2.43 16.08 3.66
N HIS A 30 1.49 16.98 3.37
CA HIS A 30 1.72 18.22 2.66
C HIS A 30 1.72 19.35 3.68
N ASP A 31 2.91 19.86 4.00
CA ASP A 31 3.06 21.01 4.89
C ASP A 31 2.36 22.25 4.30
N GLU A 32 2.08 23.23 5.15
CA GLU A 32 1.42 24.47 4.73
C GLU A 32 2.17 25.12 3.55
N ARG A 33 1.45 25.32 2.45
CA ARG A 33 1.95 26.00 1.25
C ARG A 33 0.91 26.94 0.71
N GLU A 34 1.38 28.04 0.13
CA GLU A 34 0.52 28.99 -0.57
C GLU A 34 0.01 28.36 -1.87
N ASP A 35 -1.29 28.50 -2.11
CA ASP A 35 -1.98 28.17 -3.36
C ASP A 35 -2.76 29.38 -3.89
N GLN A 36 -3.57 29.20 -4.93
CA GLN A 36 -4.32 30.30 -5.56
C GLN A 36 -5.35 30.97 -4.64
N HIS A 37 -5.72 30.34 -3.52
CA HIS A 37 -6.80 30.77 -2.63
C HIS A 37 -6.35 31.05 -1.19
N GLY A 38 -5.05 30.94 -0.90
CA GLY A 38 -4.48 31.18 0.43
C GLY A 38 -3.45 30.11 0.76
N PHE A 39 -3.48 29.59 1.99
CA PHE A 39 -2.58 28.54 2.43
C PHE A 39 -3.32 27.21 2.55
N ILE A 40 -2.67 26.14 2.13
CA ILE A 40 -3.21 24.79 2.22
C ILE A 40 -2.23 23.83 2.88
N GLN A 41 -2.75 23.06 3.82
CA GLN A 41 -2.06 21.96 4.49
C GLN A 41 -2.94 20.70 4.38
N ARG A 42 -2.32 19.56 4.09
CA ARG A 42 -3.03 18.27 4.03
C ARG A 42 -2.23 17.21 4.77
N HIS A 43 -2.89 16.42 5.59
CA HIS A 43 -2.27 15.28 6.25
C HIS A 43 -3.27 14.13 6.34
N PHE A 44 -2.84 12.94 5.95
CA PHE A 44 -3.60 11.72 6.16
C PHE A 44 -2.71 10.59 6.63
N VAL A 45 -3.31 9.68 7.40
CA VAL A 45 -2.74 8.38 7.73
C VAL A 45 -3.82 7.33 7.52
N ARG A 46 -3.55 6.34 6.67
CA ARG A 46 -4.40 5.16 6.51
C ARG A 46 -3.63 3.91 6.92
N ARG A 47 -4.32 3.02 7.63
CA ARG A 47 -3.76 1.77 8.11
C ARG A 47 -4.63 0.61 7.65
N TYR A 48 -4.01 -0.36 7.00
CA TYR A 48 -4.64 -1.57 6.50
C TYR A 48 -4.01 -2.77 7.17
N VAL A 49 -4.81 -3.55 7.91
CA VAL A 49 -4.36 -4.81 8.49
C VAL A 49 -4.19 -5.82 7.36
N LEU A 50 -3.02 -6.46 7.27
CA LEU A 50 -2.83 -7.53 6.30
C LEU A 50 -3.66 -8.74 6.71
N PRO A 51 -4.44 -9.34 5.78
CA PRO A 51 -5.14 -10.58 6.06
C PRO A 51 -4.17 -11.70 6.42
N LYS A 52 -4.65 -12.71 7.16
CA LYS A 52 -3.84 -13.87 7.55
C LYS A 52 -3.24 -14.55 6.31
N GLY A 53 -1.97 -14.95 6.43
CA GLY A 53 -1.23 -15.69 5.39
C GLY A 53 -0.53 -14.81 4.36
N TYR A 54 -0.83 -13.51 4.29
CA TYR A 54 -0.08 -12.58 3.46
C TYR A 54 1.26 -12.25 4.08
N ASP A 55 2.31 -12.25 3.24
CA ASP A 55 3.67 -11.97 3.65
C ASP A 55 3.95 -10.46 3.60
N ALA A 56 4.18 -9.87 4.78
CA ALA A 56 4.47 -8.45 4.95
C ALA A 56 5.72 -7.99 4.21
N ASP A 57 6.73 -8.85 4.06
CA ASP A 57 7.99 -8.50 3.42
C ASP A 57 7.86 -8.44 1.88
N LYS A 58 6.76 -8.99 1.35
CA LYS A 58 6.43 -8.96 -0.08
C LYS A 58 5.54 -7.78 -0.47
N VAL A 59 5.35 -6.80 0.41
CA VAL A 59 4.60 -5.58 0.09
C VAL A 59 5.36 -4.79 -0.98
N VAL A 60 4.64 -4.41 -2.04
CA VAL A 60 5.14 -3.53 -3.09
C VAL A 60 4.19 -2.37 -3.30
N SER A 61 4.72 -1.21 -3.67
CA SER A 61 3.93 -0.02 -3.97
C SER A 61 4.35 0.61 -5.28
N THR A 62 3.38 1.12 -6.03
CA THR A 62 3.60 1.90 -7.25
C THR A 62 2.73 3.15 -7.23
N LEU A 63 3.25 4.25 -7.79
CA LEU A 63 2.50 5.50 -7.98
C LEU A 63 2.41 5.77 -9.47
N SER A 64 1.19 5.86 -10.00
CA SER A 64 0.94 6.18 -11.40
C SER A 64 1.02 7.68 -11.66
N SER A 65 1.17 8.05 -12.94
CA SER A 65 1.27 9.46 -13.37
C SER A 65 -0.01 10.27 -13.15
N ASP A 66 -1.17 9.62 -13.04
CA ASP A 66 -2.46 10.23 -12.72
C ASP A 66 -2.72 10.32 -11.20
N GLY A 67 -1.72 10.01 -10.37
CA GLY A 67 -1.78 10.22 -8.93
C GLY A 67 -2.44 9.11 -8.13
N VAL A 68 -2.51 7.87 -8.65
CA VAL A 68 -3.04 6.72 -7.93
C VAL A 68 -1.89 5.91 -7.31
N LEU A 69 -1.85 5.85 -5.97
CA LEU A 69 -0.97 4.96 -5.23
C LEU A 69 -1.63 3.58 -5.14
N THR A 70 -0.96 2.56 -5.65
CA THR A 70 -1.35 1.15 -5.50
C THR A 70 -0.36 0.46 -4.57
N VAL A 71 -0.86 -0.18 -3.52
CA VAL A 71 -0.07 -1.03 -2.62
C VAL A 71 -0.63 -2.44 -2.70
N SER A 72 0.22 -3.41 -3.00
CA SER A 72 -0.19 -4.80 -3.16
C SER A 72 0.76 -5.77 -2.45
N VAL A 73 0.20 -6.93 -2.11
CA VAL A 73 0.93 -8.08 -1.59
C VAL A 73 0.51 -9.29 -2.41
N PRO A 74 1.48 -10.06 -2.97
CA PRO A 74 1.20 -11.30 -3.67
C PRO A 74 0.29 -12.21 -2.83
N LYS A 75 -0.58 -12.96 -3.51
CA LYS A 75 -1.37 -13.99 -2.82
C LYS A 75 -0.43 -15.00 -2.15
N PRO A 76 -0.78 -15.52 -0.97
CA PRO A 76 -0.04 -16.62 -0.37
C PRO A 76 0.03 -17.76 -1.38
N VAL A 77 1.20 -18.37 -1.53
CA VAL A 77 1.33 -19.57 -2.37
C VAL A 77 0.60 -20.67 -1.61
N GLU A 78 -0.55 -21.10 -2.09
CA GLU A 78 -1.13 -22.36 -1.65
C GLU A 78 -0.21 -23.45 -2.21
N GLU A 79 0.49 -24.17 -1.33
CA GLU A 79 1.13 -25.40 -1.73
C GLU A 79 0.03 -26.31 -2.26
N GLU A 80 -0.09 -26.42 -3.58
CA GLU A 80 -0.83 -27.52 -4.20
C GLU A 80 -0.13 -28.80 -3.75
N LYS A 81 -0.63 -29.38 -2.66
CA LYS A 81 -0.29 -30.74 -2.29
C LYS A 81 -0.79 -31.59 -3.44
N SER A 82 0.13 -31.94 -4.35
CA SER A 82 -0.09 -33.01 -5.30
C SER A 82 -0.50 -34.22 -4.47
N ASN A 83 -1.78 -34.61 -4.56
CA ASN A 83 -2.30 -35.81 -3.94
C ASN A 83 -1.88 -37.07 -4.73
N GLU A 84 -0.84 -36.98 -5.55
CA GLU A 84 -0.34 -38.09 -6.34
C GLU A 84 0.30 -39.12 -5.41
N ARG A 85 -0.27 -40.33 -5.42
CA ARG A 85 0.22 -41.48 -4.68
C ARG A 85 0.35 -42.63 -5.67
N ILE A 86 1.58 -43.10 -5.88
CA ILE A 86 1.83 -44.32 -6.64
C ILE A 86 1.41 -45.49 -5.76
N ILE A 87 0.44 -46.28 -6.23
CA ILE A 87 0.05 -47.55 -5.61
C ILE A 87 0.67 -48.64 -6.47
N GLN A 88 1.62 -49.39 -5.90
CA GLN A 88 2.22 -50.59 -6.50
C GLN A 88 1.57 -51.84 -5.91
#